data_AF-A0A9E5ACI0-F1
#
_entry.id   AF-A0A9E5ACI0-F1
#
_cell.length_a   1.000
_cell.length_b   1.000
_cell.length_c   1.000
_cell.angle_alpha   90.00
_cell.angle_beta   90.00
_cell.angle_gamma   90.00
#
_symmetry.space_group_name_H-M   'P 1'
#
loop_
_entity.id
_entity.type
_entity.pdbx_description
1 polymer ?
#
loop_
_entity_poly.entity_id
_entity_poly.type
_entity_poly.pdbx_seq_one_letter_code
_entity_poly.pdbx_strand_id
1 'polypeptide(L)'
;MPAPSWAALLLLLTGVALAQPPAIPLFSALPAGGEIRGWRPLKPAPLAPDTRYTLEDDGGLVVVRAEAVAAMSGLVHTLRVPAAQLGTLQWRWRIRAPVASADLREKSGDDYAARVYVLFDYPRARLSWTTRAKLALAEALYGQPLPTAALNYVWDNLQPVGTVRPNAYTDRARLIVLESGAARAGEWVTETRDLAADFRAAFGEAPPDLSGIAIATDTDNTGEHATAWFGDLVLH
;
A
#
# COMPACT_ATOMS: atom_id res chain seq x y z
N MET A 1 40.09 -62.76 14.24
CA MET A 1 39.34 -61.68 14.92
C MET A 1 39.12 -60.57 13.89
N PRO A 2 37.90 -60.34 13.37
CA PRO A 2 37.67 -59.30 12.38
C PRO A 2 37.52 -57.94 13.08
N ALA A 3 38.13 -56.91 12.50
CA ALA A 3 38.01 -55.53 12.94
C ALA A 3 36.62 -54.96 12.60
N PRO A 4 36.03 -54.08 13.43
CA PRO A 4 34.84 -53.35 13.05
C PRO A 4 35.22 -52.11 12.23
N SER A 5 34.79 -52.04 10.97
CA SER A 5 34.30 -50.77 10.39
C SER A 5 33.01 -50.40 11.14
N TRP A 6 32.52 -49.16 11.15
CA TRP A 6 31.35 -48.76 10.39
C TRP A 6 31.10 -47.25 10.64
N ALA A 7 31.00 -46.52 9.54
CA ALA A 7 30.09 -45.41 9.25
C ALA A 7 30.12 -44.15 10.14
N ALA A 8 30.75 -43.09 9.62
CA ALA A 8 30.42 -41.72 10.00
C ALA A 8 29.02 -41.36 9.45
N LEU A 9 28.10 -41.03 10.36
CA LEU A 9 26.78 -40.52 10.02
C LEU A 9 26.90 -39.03 9.64
N LEU A 10 26.85 -38.72 8.33
CA LEU A 10 26.69 -37.34 7.86
C LEU A 10 25.24 -36.91 8.09
N LEU A 11 25.00 -36.18 9.18
CA LEU A 11 23.77 -35.43 9.39
C LEU A 11 23.70 -34.30 8.35
N LEU A 12 22.98 -34.55 7.27
CA LEU A 12 22.50 -33.51 6.36
C LEU A 12 21.49 -32.66 7.13
N LEU A 13 21.96 -31.57 7.74
CA LEU A 13 21.10 -30.46 8.14
C LEU A 13 20.53 -29.84 6.87
N THR A 14 19.37 -30.31 6.44
CA THR A 14 18.54 -29.60 5.46
C THR A 14 18.12 -28.29 6.12
N GLY A 15 18.90 -27.23 5.90
CA GLY A 15 18.48 -25.89 6.23
C GLY A 15 17.16 -25.64 5.52
N VAL A 16 16.10 -25.38 6.28
CA VAL A 16 14.86 -24.84 5.72
C VAL A 16 15.23 -23.46 5.22
N ALA A 17 15.50 -23.33 3.93
CA ALA A 17 15.60 -22.03 3.30
C ALA A 17 14.23 -21.37 3.43
N LEU A 18 14.12 -20.38 4.31
CA LEU A 18 12.94 -19.52 4.35
C LEU A 18 12.88 -18.83 2.98
N ALA A 19 11.85 -19.15 2.20
CA ALA A 19 11.61 -18.47 0.94
C ALA A 19 11.47 -16.98 1.23
N GLN A 20 12.36 -16.15 0.66
CA GLN A 20 12.21 -14.71 0.77
C GLN A 20 10.93 -14.29 0.04
N PRO A 21 10.14 -13.37 0.63
CA PRO A 21 8.97 -12.86 -0.06
C PRO A 21 9.39 -12.21 -1.41
N PRO A 22 8.52 -12.25 -2.43
CA PRO A 22 8.79 -11.60 -3.70
C PRO A 22 9.15 -10.12 -3.49
N ALA A 23 10.27 -9.71 -4.10
CA ALA A 23 10.80 -8.36 -3.91
C ALA A 23 9.95 -7.31 -4.64
N ILE A 24 9.66 -6.21 -3.94
CA ILE A 24 9.07 -5.01 -4.54
C ILE A 24 10.18 -4.26 -5.29
N PRO A 25 9.98 -3.85 -6.56
CA PRO A 25 10.97 -3.08 -7.31
C PRO A 25 11.31 -1.76 -6.60
N LEU A 26 12.60 -1.57 -6.29
CA LEU A 26 13.11 -0.39 -5.61
C LEU A 26 13.13 0.81 -6.57
N PHE A 27 12.61 1.95 -6.12
CA PHE A 27 12.70 3.21 -6.85
C PHE A 27 14.14 3.72 -6.90
N SER A 28 14.89 3.51 -5.82
CA SER A 28 16.30 3.92 -5.71
C SER A 28 17.23 3.21 -6.71
N ALA A 29 16.80 2.09 -7.28
CA ALA A 29 17.54 1.35 -8.32
C ALA A 29 17.24 1.84 -9.74
N LEU A 30 16.36 2.83 -9.90
CA LEU A 30 15.98 3.41 -11.19
C LEU A 30 16.70 4.76 -11.40
N PRO A 31 16.93 5.19 -12.65
CA PRO A 31 17.49 6.50 -12.92
C PRO A 31 16.46 7.61 -12.70
N ALA A 32 16.87 8.74 -12.11
CA ALA A 32 16.06 9.96 -12.05
C ALA A 32 15.62 10.41 -13.45
N GLY A 33 14.37 10.88 -13.58
CA GLY A 33 13.74 11.23 -14.85
C GLY A 33 13.39 10.04 -15.75
N GLY A 34 13.72 8.81 -15.34
CA GLY A 34 13.40 7.60 -16.08
C GLY A 34 11.96 7.10 -15.89
N GLU A 35 11.67 5.96 -16.50
CA GLU A 35 10.40 5.26 -16.34
C GLU A 35 10.33 4.53 -14.98
N ILE A 36 9.18 4.61 -14.32
CA ILE A 36 8.90 3.88 -13.08
C ILE A 36 8.56 2.41 -13.40
N ARG A 37 9.61 1.62 -13.68
CA ARG A 37 9.47 0.21 -14.06
C ARG A 37 9.00 -0.66 -12.89
N GLY A 38 8.21 -1.68 -13.21
CA GLY A 38 7.69 -2.64 -12.23
C GLY A 38 6.42 -2.16 -11.50
N TRP A 39 5.98 -0.94 -11.76
CA TRP A 39 4.74 -0.36 -11.26
C TRP A 39 3.82 -0.03 -12.44
N ARG A 40 2.51 -0.13 -12.23
CA ARG A 40 1.49 0.14 -13.25
C ARG A 40 0.55 1.24 -12.78
N PRO A 41 -0.02 2.05 -13.69
CA PRO A 41 -1.08 2.98 -13.32
C PRO A 41 -2.26 2.25 -12.68
N LEU A 42 -2.75 2.79 -11.55
CA LEU A 42 -3.99 2.41 -10.89
C LEU A 42 -4.96 3.59 -11.04
N LYS A 43 -6.09 3.39 -11.73
CA LYS A 43 -7.05 4.47 -12.01
C LYS A 43 -8.45 4.13 -11.47
N PRO A 44 -8.69 4.33 -10.17
CA PRO A 44 -9.97 3.96 -9.55
C PRO A 44 -11.11 4.92 -9.92
N ALA A 45 -10.78 6.16 -10.32
CA ALA A 45 -11.73 7.16 -10.82
C ALA A 45 -11.47 7.46 -12.31
N PRO A 46 -12.13 6.77 -13.26
CA PRO A 46 -11.84 6.89 -14.70
C PRO A 46 -12.01 8.31 -15.26
N LEU A 47 -12.88 9.11 -14.63
CA LEU A 47 -13.19 10.48 -15.06
C LEU A 47 -12.27 11.54 -14.43
N ALA A 48 -11.56 11.19 -13.36
CA ALA A 48 -10.63 12.11 -12.72
C ALA A 48 -9.35 12.27 -13.57
N PRO A 49 -8.74 13.47 -13.58
CA PRO A 49 -7.36 13.66 -13.98
C PRO A 49 -6.41 12.67 -13.27
N ASP A 50 -5.31 12.35 -13.94
CA ASP A 50 -4.28 11.48 -13.36
C ASP A 50 -3.28 12.28 -12.52
N THR A 51 -2.94 11.73 -11.36
CA THR A 51 -1.77 12.17 -10.58
C THR A 51 -0.51 11.94 -11.39
N ARG A 52 0.36 12.94 -11.46
CA ARG A 52 1.61 12.87 -12.20
C ARG A 52 2.71 12.26 -11.32
N TYR A 53 3.26 11.14 -11.77
CA TYR A 53 4.37 10.46 -11.09
C TYR A 53 5.68 10.60 -11.87
N THR A 54 6.76 11.01 -11.19
CA THR A 54 8.11 11.10 -11.78
C THR A 54 9.19 10.63 -10.84
N LEU A 55 10.26 10.05 -11.38
CA LEU A 55 11.49 9.77 -10.62
C LEU A 55 12.33 11.03 -10.50
N GLU A 56 12.78 11.37 -9.29
CA GLU A 56 13.64 12.52 -9.01
C GLU A 56 14.81 12.09 -8.12
N ASP A 57 15.95 12.76 -8.25
CA ASP A 57 17.04 12.63 -7.26
C ASP A 57 16.71 13.49 -6.04
N ASP A 58 16.69 12.87 -4.86
CA ASP A 58 16.53 13.53 -3.58
C ASP A 58 17.74 13.18 -2.70
N GLY A 59 18.79 14.00 -2.82
CA GLY A 59 20.01 13.85 -2.01
C GLY A 59 20.80 12.57 -2.35
N GLY A 60 20.88 12.21 -3.63
CA GLY A 60 21.60 11.01 -4.09
C GLY A 60 20.80 9.71 -3.99
N LEU A 61 19.52 9.77 -3.59
CA LEU A 61 18.59 8.65 -3.64
C LEU A 61 17.45 8.97 -4.58
N VAL A 62 17.17 8.07 -5.52
CA VAL A 62 16.03 8.22 -6.43
C VAL A 62 14.74 7.88 -5.70
N VAL A 63 13.76 8.77 -5.83
CA VAL A 63 12.43 8.68 -5.21
C VAL A 63 11.34 8.97 -6.23
N VAL A 64 10.11 8.56 -5.93
CA VAL A 64 8.94 8.94 -6.74
C VAL A 64 8.34 10.21 -6.18
N ARG A 65 8.26 11.27 -6.97
CA ARG A 65 7.39 12.42 -6.71
C ARG A 65 6.02 12.19 -7.32
N ALA A 66 4.98 12.43 -6.55
CA ALA A 66 3.58 12.45 -6.96
C ALA A 66 3.03 13.88 -6.88
N GLU A 67 2.37 14.35 -7.93
CA GLU A 67 1.74 15.66 -7.99
C GLU A 67 0.29 15.52 -8.49
N ALA A 68 -0.67 15.85 -7.63
CA ALA A 68 -2.10 15.72 -7.90
C ALA A 68 -2.77 17.10 -7.90
N VAL A 69 -3.58 17.39 -8.92
CA VAL A 69 -4.39 18.60 -9.01
C VAL A 69 -5.79 18.19 -9.45
N ALA A 70 -6.76 18.26 -8.54
CA ALA A 70 -8.09 17.67 -8.71
C ALA A 70 -8.03 16.24 -9.28
N ALA A 71 -7.07 15.43 -8.84
CA ALA A 71 -6.67 14.20 -9.52
C ALA A 71 -6.79 12.98 -8.62
N MET A 72 -7.06 11.81 -9.22
CA MET A 72 -7.04 10.53 -8.53
C MET A 72 -6.53 9.41 -9.42
N SER A 73 -5.24 9.12 -9.26
CA SER A 73 -4.62 7.90 -9.74
C SER A 73 -3.49 7.47 -8.79
N GLY A 74 -3.08 6.21 -8.89
CA GLY A 74 -2.00 5.61 -8.11
C GLY A 74 -1.01 4.88 -9.00
N LEU A 75 0.03 4.34 -8.37
CA LEU A 75 0.91 3.33 -8.94
C LEU A 75 0.80 2.06 -8.13
N VAL A 76 0.56 0.93 -8.79
CA VAL A 76 0.42 -0.39 -8.17
C VAL A 76 1.50 -1.34 -8.65
N HIS A 77 2.09 -2.06 -7.70
CA HIS A 77 2.90 -3.24 -7.94
C HIS A 77 2.09 -4.48 -7.52
N THR A 78 1.79 -5.35 -8.48
CA THR A 78 1.12 -6.62 -8.21
C THR A 78 2.14 -7.66 -7.77
N LEU A 79 1.90 -8.27 -6.61
CA LEU A 79 2.70 -9.35 -6.05
C LEU A 79 1.79 -10.30 -5.30
N ARG A 80 2.18 -11.58 -5.16
CA ARG A 80 1.44 -12.52 -4.33
C ARG A 80 2.30 -12.98 -3.16
N VAL A 81 1.85 -12.72 -1.93
CA VAL A 81 2.51 -13.22 -0.73
C VAL A 81 1.51 -14.05 0.07
N PRO A 82 1.78 -15.35 0.30
CA PRO A 82 0.91 -16.19 1.10
C PRO A 82 0.67 -15.59 2.49
N ALA A 83 -0.54 -15.73 3.03
CA ALA A 83 -0.91 -15.20 4.35
C ALA A 83 0.08 -15.59 5.47
N ALA A 84 0.65 -16.80 5.40
CA ALA A 84 1.62 -17.33 6.37
C ALA A 84 3.03 -16.72 6.24
N GLN A 85 3.31 -15.99 5.16
CA GLN A 85 4.58 -15.31 4.88
C GLN A 85 4.44 -13.78 4.93
N LEU A 86 3.29 -13.28 5.39
CA LEU A 86 3.14 -11.84 5.63
C LEU A 86 4.08 -11.42 6.74
N GLY A 87 4.98 -10.51 6.41
CA GLY A 87 5.89 -9.90 7.36
C GLY A 87 5.65 -8.41 7.49
N THR A 88 6.74 -7.67 7.61
CA THR A 88 6.71 -6.24 7.91
C THR A 88 6.94 -5.43 6.65
N LEU A 89 6.05 -4.50 6.34
CA LEU A 89 6.24 -3.53 5.28
C LEU A 89 6.92 -2.28 5.84
N GLN A 90 8.07 -1.91 5.28
CA GLN A 90 8.78 -0.69 5.61
C GLN A 90 8.84 0.23 4.40
N TRP A 91 8.62 1.54 4.60
CA TRP A 91 8.78 2.54 3.56
C TRP A 91 9.12 3.90 4.16
N ARG A 92 9.41 4.86 3.28
CA ARG A 92 9.44 6.27 3.66
C ARG A 92 8.60 7.12 2.74
N TRP A 93 8.03 8.18 3.29
CA TRP A 93 7.27 9.17 2.56
C TRP A 93 7.54 10.58 3.09
N ARG A 94 7.21 11.57 2.29
CA ARG A 94 7.26 13.00 2.63
C ARG A 94 6.11 13.67 1.92
N ILE A 95 5.45 14.62 2.57
CA ILE A 95 4.48 15.49 1.91
C ILE A 95 4.97 16.93 1.90
N ARG A 96 4.54 17.72 0.92
CA ARG A 96 4.80 19.16 0.91
C ARG A 96 3.96 19.88 1.95
N ALA A 97 2.68 19.51 2.04
CA ALA A 97 1.68 19.99 2.97
C ALA A 97 0.51 19.00 2.99
N PRO A 98 -0.27 18.94 4.09
CA PRO A 98 -1.51 18.16 4.11
C PRO A 98 -2.56 18.76 3.17
N VAL A 99 -3.54 17.96 2.74
CA VAL A 99 -4.73 18.45 2.01
C VAL A 99 -5.61 19.18 3.02
N ALA A 100 -5.81 20.48 2.85
CA ALA A 100 -6.26 21.33 3.96
C ALA A 100 -7.73 21.11 4.31
N SER A 101 -8.58 20.89 3.30
CA SER A 101 -10.02 20.71 3.46
C SER A 101 -10.48 19.26 3.53
N ALA A 102 -9.55 18.31 3.47
CA ALA A 102 -9.85 16.89 3.62
C ALA A 102 -10.47 16.57 4.99
N ASP A 103 -11.34 15.57 5.02
CA ASP A 103 -11.87 14.95 6.22
C ASP A 103 -12.19 13.50 5.90
N LEU A 104 -11.36 12.57 6.41
CA LEU A 104 -11.50 11.13 6.18
C LEU A 104 -12.85 10.53 6.62
N ARG A 105 -13.68 11.30 7.33
CA ARG A 105 -15.02 10.89 7.77
C ARG A 105 -16.06 11.09 6.69
N GLU A 106 -15.79 11.94 5.72
CA GLU A 106 -16.72 12.35 4.67
C GLU A 106 -16.22 11.94 3.30
N LYS A 107 -17.14 11.56 2.41
CA LYS A 107 -16.79 11.21 1.02
C LYS A 107 -16.17 12.37 0.26
N SER A 108 -16.63 13.61 0.51
CA SER A 108 -16.09 14.83 -0.08
C SER A 108 -14.70 15.21 0.42
N GLY A 109 -14.18 14.52 1.45
CA GLY A 109 -12.90 14.79 2.06
C GLY A 109 -11.94 13.60 2.07
N ASP A 110 -12.20 12.54 1.28
CA ASP A 110 -11.36 11.32 1.23
C ASP A 110 -10.13 11.49 0.32
N ASP A 111 -9.47 12.65 0.43
CA ASP A 111 -8.24 13.02 -0.28
C ASP A 111 -7.05 13.06 0.67
N TYR A 112 -5.89 12.60 0.21
CA TYR A 112 -4.70 12.47 1.05
C TYR A 112 -3.45 12.89 0.29
N ALA A 113 -2.59 13.64 0.98
CA ALA A 113 -1.33 14.08 0.39
C ALA A 113 -0.43 12.87 0.08
N ALA A 114 -0.44 11.84 0.93
CA ALA A 114 0.22 10.57 0.67
C ALA A 114 -0.60 9.40 1.21
N ARG A 115 -0.67 8.33 0.42
CA ARG A 115 -1.33 7.08 0.79
C ARG A 115 -0.54 5.87 0.29
N VAL A 116 -0.47 4.83 1.12
CA VAL A 116 0.04 3.50 0.76
C VAL A 116 -1.07 2.47 0.94
N TYR A 117 -1.37 1.72 -0.10
CA TYR A 117 -2.32 0.62 -0.07
C TYR A 117 -1.60 -0.72 0.07
N VAL A 118 -2.17 -1.60 0.88
CA VAL A 118 -1.84 -3.02 0.93
C VAL A 118 -3.11 -3.78 0.56
N LEU A 119 -3.07 -4.42 -0.61
CA LEU A 119 -4.22 -5.05 -1.27
C LEU A 119 -4.23 -6.54 -0.98
N PHE A 120 -5.39 -7.06 -0.59
CA PHE A 120 -5.56 -8.43 -0.14
C PHE A 120 -6.56 -9.17 -1.02
N ASP A 121 -6.25 -10.41 -1.42
CA ASP A 121 -7.16 -11.27 -2.18
C ASP A 121 -8.16 -11.96 -1.25
N TYR A 122 -9.10 -11.17 -0.71
CA TYR A 122 -10.12 -11.69 0.18
C TYR A 122 -11.16 -12.53 -0.61
N PRO A 123 -11.39 -13.80 -0.24
CA PRO A 123 -12.29 -14.67 -0.99
C PRO A 123 -13.72 -14.12 -1.07
N ARG A 124 -14.21 -13.85 -2.28
CA ARG A 124 -15.58 -13.34 -2.50
C ARG A 124 -16.65 -14.20 -1.84
N ALA A 125 -16.45 -15.51 -1.77
CA ALA A 125 -17.37 -16.45 -1.13
C ALA A 125 -17.59 -16.17 0.36
N ARG A 126 -16.61 -15.55 1.05
CA ARG A 126 -16.71 -15.14 2.46
C ARG A 126 -17.42 -13.79 2.64
N LEU A 127 -17.60 -13.01 1.58
CA LEU A 127 -18.33 -11.75 1.65
C LEU A 127 -19.83 -12.02 1.76
N SER A 128 -20.55 -11.12 2.45
CA SER A 128 -22.01 -11.17 2.47
C SER A 128 -22.58 -11.06 1.04
N TRP A 129 -23.77 -11.63 0.81
CA TRP A 129 -24.40 -11.59 -0.51
C TRP A 129 -24.68 -10.14 -0.98
N THR A 130 -25.00 -9.23 -0.05
CA THR A 130 -25.23 -7.81 -0.34
C THR A 130 -23.93 -7.13 -0.75
N THR A 131 -22.81 -7.41 -0.05
CA THR A 131 -21.48 -6.90 -0.42
C THR A 131 -21.09 -7.38 -1.81
N ARG A 132 -21.29 -8.67 -2.12
CA ARG A 132 -21.00 -9.20 -3.47
C ARG A 132 -21.82 -8.51 -4.56
N ALA A 133 -23.11 -8.30 -4.32
CA ALA A 133 -23.99 -7.62 -5.28
C ALA A 133 -23.57 -6.15 -5.51
N LYS A 134 -23.23 -5.41 -4.44
CA LYS A 134 -22.71 -4.04 -4.53
C LYS A 134 -21.39 -3.96 -5.30
N LEU A 135 -20.46 -4.87 -5.04
CA LEU A 135 -19.19 -4.94 -5.76
C LEU A 135 -19.43 -5.21 -7.24
N ALA A 136 -20.26 -6.19 -7.60
CA ALA A 136 -20.55 -6.49 -8.99
C ALA A 136 -21.14 -5.29 -9.76
N LEU A 137 -22.04 -4.52 -9.12
CA LEU A 137 -22.58 -3.29 -9.70
C LEU A 137 -21.49 -2.22 -9.88
N ALA A 138 -20.66 -2.01 -8.85
CA ALA A 138 -19.57 -1.04 -8.92
C ALA A 138 -18.56 -1.42 -10.02
N GLU A 139 -18.17 -2.69 -10.11
CA GLU A 139 -17.26 -3.19 -11.15
C GLU A 139 -17.84 -3.01 -12.56
N ALA A 140 -19.15 -3.19 -12.73
CA ALA A 140 -19.82 -2.93 -14.00
C ALA A 140 -19.83 -1.44 -14.37
N LEU A 141 -19.94 -0.54 -13.39
CA LEU A 141 -19.88 0.91 -13.60
C LEU A 141 -18.45 1.42 -13.85
N TYR A 142 -17.47 0.91 -13.09
CA TYR A 142 -16.07 1.34 -13.15
C TYR A 142 -15.25 0.58 -14.21
N GLY A 143 -15.76 -0.52 -14.76
CA GLY A 143 -15.12 -1.30 -15.81
C GLY A 143 -13.89 -2.09 -15.38
N GLN A 144 -13.69 -2.30 -14.06
CA GLN A 144 -12.51 -2.99 -13.51
C GLN A 144 -12.86 -3.73 -12.22
N PRO A 145 -12.16 -4.85 -11.89
CA PRO A 145 -12.33 -5.54 -10.63
C PRO A 145 -11.89 -4.65 -9.46
N LEU A 146 -12.68 -4.63 -8.38
CA LEU A 146 -12.38 -3.88 -7.17
C LEU A 146 -11.68 -4.76 -6.14
N PRO A 147 -10.76 -4.20 -5.32
CA PRO A 147 -10.12 -4.94 -4.26
C PRO A 147 -11.17 -5.43 -3.25
N THR A 148 -11.05 -6.68 -2.83
CA THR A 148 -11.98 -7.30 -1.89
C THR A 148 -11.61 -7.01 -0.43
N ALA A 149 -10.36 -6.63 -0.14
CA ALA A 149 -9.93 -6.01 1.11
C ALA A 149 -8.65 -5.16 0.89
N ALA A 150 -8.54 -4.04 1.60
CA ALA A 150 -7.35 -3.20 1.60
C ALA A 150 -7.08 -2.56 2.97
N LEU A 151 -5.80 -2.46 3.33
CA LEU A 151 -5.33 -1.50 4.34
C LEU A 151 -4.79 -0.27 3.61
N ASN A 152 -5.17 0.91 4.08
CA ASN A 152 -4.78 2.19 3.51
C ASN A 152 -4.06 2.99 4.60
N TYR A 153 -2.74 3.04 4.54
CA TYR A 153 -1.96 3.92 5.40
C TYR A 153 -1.97 5.33 4.82
N VAL A 154 -2.37 6.30 5.63
CA VAL A 154 -2.58 7.67 5.16
C VAL A 154 -1.79 8.69 5.99
N TRP A 155 -1.36 9.74 5.30
CA TRP A 155 -1.01 11.00 5.93
C TRP A 155 -2.25 11.91 5.92
N ASP A 156 -2.88 12.04 7.08
CA ASP A 156 -4.11 12.81 7.28
C ASP A 156 -3.83 14.29 7.62
N ASN A 157 -4.87 15.11 7.75
CA ASN A 157 -4.76 16.52 8.11
C ASN A 157 -5.37 16.86 9.49
N LEU A 158 -6.33 16.06 9.97
CA LEU A 158 -7.20 16.38 11.11
C LEU A 158 -7.23 15.29 12.18
N GLN A 159 -7.31 14.03 11.78
CA GLN A 159 -7.50 12.91 12.69
C GLN A 159 -6.18 12.55 13.39
N PRO A 160 -6.23 12.11 14.66
CA PRO A 160 -5.02 11.70 15.38
C PRO A 160 -4.32 10.51 14.71
N VAL A 161 -2.99 10.48 14.81
CA VAL A 161 -2.19 9.29 14.49
C VAL A 161 -2.69 8.07 15.28
N GLY A 162 -2.78 6.92 14.61
CA GLY A 162 -3.35 5.69 15.15
C GLY A 162 -4.85 5.53 14.94
N THR A 163 -5.53 6.53 14.36
CA THR A 163 -6.95 6.40 14.00
C THR A 163 -7.14 5.30 12.97
N VAL A 164 -8.03 4.33 13.26
CA VAL A 164 -8.42 3.25 12.34
C VAL A 164 -9.92 3.34 12.05
N ARG A 165 -10.30 3.47 10.78
CA ARG A 165 -11.71 3.58 10.37
C ARG A 165 -11.97 2.92 9.01
N PRO A 166 -13.21 2.49 8.72
CA PRO A 166 -13.63 2.20 7.35
C PRO A 166 -13.46 3.44 6.46
N ASN A 167 -13.11 3.23 5.19
CA ASN A 167 -13.17 4.28 4.18
C ASN A 167 -14.62 4.76 3.98
N ALA A 168 -14.81 6.06 3.69
CA ALA A 168 -16.15 6.66 3.57
C ALA A 168 -17.00 6.07 2.42
N TYR A 169 -16.35 5.52 1.38
CA TYR A 169 -17.02 4.85 0.26
C TYR A 169 -17.29 3.37 0.50
N THR A 170 -16.46 2.70 1.30
CA THR A 170 -16.52 1.24 1.46
C THR A 170 -15.95 0.74 2.77
N ASP A 171 -16.58 -0.28 3.34
CA ASP A 171 -16.06 -1.04 4.46
C ASP A 171 -15.04 -2.11 4.04
N ARG A 172 -14.63 -2.14 2.77
CA ARG A 172 -13.57 -3.04 2.28
C ARG A 172 -12.18 -2.44 2.32
N ALA A 173 -12.08 -1.13 2.47
CA ALA A 173 -10.83 -0.46 2.79
C ALA A 173 -10.84 0.01 4.25
N ARG A 174 -9.71 -0.17 4.92
CA ARG A 174 -9.48 0.31 6.29
C ARG A 174 -8.40 1.36 6.26
N LEU A 175 -8.79 2.59 6.58
CA LEU A 175 -7.88 3.71 6.75
C LEU A 175 -7.17 3.57 8.09
N ILE A 176 -5.84 3.75 8.08
CA ILE A 176 -4.98 3.79 9.27
C ILE A 176 -4.14 5.06 9.15
N VAL A 177 -4.37 6.01 10.04
CA VAL A 177 -3.62 7.27 10.08
C VAL A 177 -2.26 7.02 10.71
N LEU A 178 -1.20 7.18 9.91
CA LEU A 178 0.18 7.02 10.40
C LEU A 178 0.84 8.36 10.68
N GLU A 179 0.51 9.38 9.88
CA GLU A 179 0.94 10.76 10.09
C GLU A 179 -0.25 11.70 9.97
N SER A 180 -0.17 12.87 10.62
CA SER A 180 -1.27 13.82 10.61
C SER A 180 -0.81 15.27 10.69
N GLY A 181 -1.46 16.13 9.90
CA GLY A 181 -1.25 17.57 9.87
C GLY A 181 0.10 17.97 9.26
N ALA A 182 0.48 19.23 9.51
CA ALA A 182 1.64 19.86 8.89
C ALA A 182 2.93 19.78 9.73
N ALA A 183 2.88 19.20 10.94
CA ALA A 183 4.00 19.25 11.89
C ALA A 183 5.29 18.61 11.34
N ARG A 184 5.16 17.55 10.53
CA ARG A 184 6.27 16.84 9.87
C ARG A 184 6.28 17.04 8.36
N ALA A 185 5.49 17.99 7.83
CA ALA A 185 5.49 18.29 6.41
C ALA A 185 6.88 18.80 5.98
N GLY A 186 7.36 18.33 4.83
CA GLY A 186 8.72 18.59 4.36
C GLY A 186 9.79 17.65 4.92
N GLU A 187 9.47 16.80 5.90
CA GLU A 187 10.39 15.80 6.45
C GLU A 187 10.16 14.41 5.85
N TRP A 188 11.23 13.65 5.68
CA TRP A 188 11.10 12.21 5.41
C TRP A 188 10.73 11.48 6.68
N VAL A 189 9.63 10.72 6.61
CA VAL A 189 9.17 9.84 7.68
C VAL A 189 9.30 8.41 7.22
N THR A 190 9.87 7.56 8.08
CA THR A 190 9.94 6.10 7.86
C THR A 190 8.85 5.41 8.67
N GLU A 191 8.11 4.53 8.02
CA GLU A 191 7.06 3.71 8.59
C GLU A 191 7.46 2.23 8.52
N THR A 192 7.07 1.47 9.53
CA THR A 192 7.31 0.02 9.63
C THR A 192 6.05 -0.64 10.21
N ARG A 193 5.34 -1.46 9.42
CA ARG A 193 4.03 -2.03 9.77
C ARG A 193 3.97 -3.54 9.64
N ASP A 194 3.52 -4.23 10.69
CA ASP A 194 3.17 -5.65 10.64
C ASP A 194 1.81 -5.81 9.93
N LEU A 195 1.85 -6.31 8.70
CA LEU A 195 0.67 -6.41 7.85
C LEU A 195 -0.39 -7.36 8.40
N ALA A 196 0.04 -8.45 9.05
CA ALA A 196 -0.90 -9.44 9.59
C ALA A 196 -1.56 -8.92 10.87
N ALA A 197 -0.82 -8.21 11.72
CA ALA A 197 -1.36 -7.56 12.92
C ALA A 197 -2.34 -6.44 12.55
N ASP A 198 -1.97 -5.57 11.61
CA ASP A 198 -2.83 -4.47 11.19
C ASP A 198 -4.11 -4.98 10.52
N PHE A 199 -4.03 -6.03 9.69
CA PHE A 199 -5.22 -6.63 9.11
C PHE A 199 -6.16 -7.19 10.19
N ARG A 200 -5.62 -7.94 11.17
CA ARG A 200 -6.40 -8.49 12.28
C ARG A 200 -7.07 -7.39 13.10
N ALA A 201 -6.35 -6.33 13.42
CA ALA A 201 -6.90 -5.19 14.16
C ALA A 201 -8.02 -4.49 13.38
N ALA A 202 -7.85 -4.35 12.07
CA ALA A 202 -8.78 -3.59 11.24
C ALA A 202 -10.05 -4.39 10.83
N PHE A 203 -9.91 -5.70 10.60
CA PHE A 203 -10.99 -6.55 10.09
C PHE A 203 -11.52 -7.59 11.10
N GLY A 204 -10.82 -7.83 12.21
CA GLY A 204 -11.24 -8.79 13.24
C GLY A 204 -11.02 -10.27 12.85
N GLU A 205 -10.29 -10.54 11.78
CA GLU A 205 -10.02 -11.89 11.27
C GLU A 205 -8.60 -12.01 10.71
N ALA A 206 -8.15 -13.24 10.46
CA ALA A 206 -6.85 -13.48 9.85
C ALA A 206 -6.78 -12.94 8.41
N PRO A 207 -5.63 -12.40 7.98
CA PRO A 207 -5.46 -11.90 6.62
C PRO A 207 -5.51 -13.03 5.58
N PRO A 208 -6.03 -12.76 4.38
CA PRO A 208 -5.79 -13.59 3.20
C PRO A 208 -4.40 -13.28 2.61
N ASP A 209 -4.11 -13.84 1.43
CA ASP A 209 -2.88 -13.52 0.69
C ASP A 209 -2.82 -12.03 0.31
N LEU A 210 -1.62 -11.46 0.39
CA LEU A 210 -1.32 -10.16 -0.22
C LEU A 210 -1.35 -10.32 -1.74
N SER A 211 -1.98 -9.37 -2.45
CA SER A 211 -2.11 -9.37 -3.91
C SER A 211 -1.53 -8.13 -4.58
N GLY A 212 -1.21 -7.09 -3.83
CA GLY A 212 -0.66 -5.85 -4.37
C GLY A 212 -0.25 -4.84 -3.32
N ILE A 213 0.64 -3.94 -3.68
CA ILE A 213 0.94 -2.73 -2.93
C ILE A 213 0.82 -1.55 -3.89
N ALA A 214 0.25 -0.43 -3.43
CA ALA A 214 0.14 0.77 -4.24
C ALA A 214 0.52 2.02 -3.46
N ILE A 215 0.98 3.04 -4.18
CA ILE A 215 1.14 4.40 -3.66
C ILE A 215 0.15 5.32 -4.39
N ALA A 216 -0.39 6.30 -3.67
CA ALA A 216 -1.22 7.33 -4.28
C ALA A 216 -1.07 8.68 -3.58
N THR A 217 -1.33 9.72 -4.35
CA THR A 217 -1.66 11.06 -3.89
C THR A 217 -2.92 11.47 -4.65
N ASP A 218 -3.92 11.93 -3.92
CA ASP A 218 -5.26 12.15 -4.45
C ASP A 218 -5.89 13.42 -3.91
N THR A 219 -6.56 14.16 -4.80
CA THR A 219 -7.20 15.45 -4.57
C THR A 219 -8.51 15.63 -5.35
N ASP A 220 -9.12 14.54 -5.84
CA ASP A 220 -10.31 14.62 -6.71
C ASP A 220 -11.59 15.01 -5.95
N ASN A 221 -11.64 14.82 -4.63
CA ASN A 221 -12.82 15.14 -3.83
C ASN A 221 -12.86 16.60 -3.36
N THR A 222 -11.71 17.14 -2.97
CA THR A 222 -11.48 18.52 -2.51
C THR A 222 -11.15 19.47 -3.66
N GLY A 223 -10.63 18.95 -4.77
CA GLY A 223 -10.15 19.74 -5.90
C GLY A 223 -8.81 20.45 -5.63
N GLU A 224 -8.14 20.13 -4.52
CA GLU A 224 -6.91 20.78 -4.10
C GLU A 224 -5.67 20.31 -4.91
N HIS A 225 -4.52 20.85 -4.53
CA HIS A 225 -3.21 20.43 -5.02
C HIS A 225 -2.42 19.77 -3.89
N ALA A 226 -1.93 18.55 -4.14
CA ALA A 226 -1.03 17.86 -3.25
C ALA A 226 0.27 17.45 -3.96
N THR A 227 1.37 17.49 -3.22
CA THR A 227 2.66 16.95 -3.64
C THR A 227 3.20 16.05 -2.54
N ALA A 228 3.62 14.84 -2.91
CA ALA A 228 4.30 13.93 -2.02
C ALA A 228 5.48 13.24 -2.70
N TRP A 229 6.33 12.64 -1.88
CA TRP A 229 7.44 11.83 -2.29
C TRP A 229 7.38 10.48 -1.58
N PHE A 230 7.67 9.42 -2.33
CA PHE A 230 7.73 8.05 -1.85
C PHE A 230 9.13 7.49 -2.11
N GLY A 231 9.75 6.96 -1.06
CA GLY A 231 10.96 6.15 -1.18
C GLY A 231 10.63 4.69 -1.42
N ASP A 232 11.65 3.83 -1.33
CA ASP A 232 11.48 2.39 -1.49
C ASP A 232 10.46 1.82 -0.50
N LEU A 233 9.67 0.86 -0.99
CA LEU A 233 8.80 0.01 -0.17
C LEU A 233 9.44 -1.37 -0.11
N VAL A 234 9.70 -1.87 1.08
CA VAL A 234 10.41 -3.14 1.32
C VAL A 234 9.57 -4.03 2.21
N LEU A 235 9.33 -5.25 1.76
CA LEU A 235 8.67 -6.29 2.55
C LEU A 235 9.73 -7.22 3.13
N HIS A 236 9.77 -7.32 4.46
CA HIS A 236 10.69 -8.15 5.23
C HIS A 236 10.04 -9.44 5.70
#